data_AF-A0A961JXU6-F1
#
_entry.id   AF-A0A961JXU6-F1
#
_cell.length_a   1.000
_cell.length_b   1.000
_cell.length_c   1.000
_cell.angle_alpha   90.00
_cell.angle_beta   90.00
_cell.angle_gamma   90.00
#
_symmetry.space_group_name_H-M   'P 1'
#
loop_
_entity.id
_entity.type
_entity.pdbx_description
1 polymer ?
#
loop_
_entity_poly.entity_id
_entity_poly.type
_entity_poly.pdbx_seq_one_letter_code
_entity_poly.pdbx_strand_id
1 'polypeptide(L)'
;MSMTPDQLRQLAALAEARKARDLAELEAAVSEDRRLAEAIEEFARLPMRDLESFGENPGPMPYAQTALRMAWADQHIAIARKRRAELAKRIAQLRQVAAQSLGKHEALERLRERAAQDVAERRAARQEREAPPVKPQRD
;
A
#
# COMPACT_ATOMS: atom_id res chain seq x y z
N MET A 1 34.45 3.74 -4.84
CA MET A 1 33.97 5.11 -5.13
C MET A 1 32.78 5.39 -4.22
N SER A 2 32.85 6.40 -3.35
CA SER A 2 31.72 6.82 -2.50
C SER A 2 30.75 7.68 -3.31
N MET A 3 29.45 7.45 -3.20
CA MET A 3 28.43 8.29 -3.82
C MET A 3 28.45 9.72 -3.25
N THR A 4 28.15 10.71 -4.08
CA THR A 4 28.03 12.10 -3.64
C THR A 4 26.68 12.36 -2.95
N PRO A 5 26.56 13.38 -2.09
CA PRO A 5 25.29 13.75 -1.46
C PRO A 5 24.16 14.00 -2.48
N ASP A 6 24.49 14.57 -3.64
CA ASP A 6 23.52 14.85 -4.70
C ASP A 6 22.99 13.57 -5.35
N GLN A 7 23.87 12.58 -5.58
CA GLN A 7 23.47 11.26 -6.06
C GLN A 7 22.58 10.54 -5.04
N LEU A 8 22.87 10.65 -3.74
CA LEU A 8 22.02 10.10 -2.68
C LEU A 8 20.64 10.76 -2.65
N ARG A 9 20.54 12.08 -2.86
CA ARG A 9 19.26 12.79 -2.97
C ARG A 9 18.41 12.29 -4.13
N GLN A 10 19.01 12.14 -5.32
CA GLN A 10 18.31 11.63 -6.50
C GLN A 10 17.82 10.19 -6.30
N LEU A 11 18.65 9.33 -5.71
CA LEU A 11 18.28 7.95 -5.40
C LEU A 11 17.16 7.87 -4.34
N ALA A 12 17.19 8.73 -3.33
CA ALA A 12 16.15 8.80 -2.31
C ALA A 12 14.78 9.17 -2.92
N ALA A 13 14.75 10.16 -3.82
CA ALA A 13 13.53 10.56 -4.53
C ALA A 13 12.97 9.43 -5.41
N LEU A 14 13.83 8.71 -6.14
CA LEU A 14 13.42 7.54 -6.91
C LEU A 14 12.88 6.40 -6.03
N ALA A 15 13.51 6.18 -4.87
CA ALA A 15 13.08 5.17 -3.92
C ALA A 15 11.74 5.54 -3.26
N GLU A 16 11.53 6.83 -2.98
CA GLU A 16 10.26 7.36 -2.46
C GLU A 16 9.11 7.16 -3.46
N ALA A 17 9.32 7.49 -4.73
CA ALA A 17 8.33 7.27 -5.79
C ALA A 17 7.98 5.79 -5.93
N ARG A 18 8.98 4.90 -5.86
CA ARG A 18 8.76 3.45 -5.91
C ARG A 18 7.99 2.96 -4.69
N LYS A 19 8.36 3.38 -3.48
CA LYS A 19 7.63 3.09 -2.24
C LYS A 19 6.16 3.50 -2.36
N ALA A 20 5.90 4.72 -2.82
CA ALA A 20 4.54 5.25 -2.97
C ALA A 20 3.72 4.40 -3.96
N ARG A 21 4.31 4.05 -5.12
CA ARG A 21 3.66 3.18 -6.11
C ARG A 21 3.32 1.80 -5.53
N ASP A 22 4.29 1.15 -4.91
CA ASP A 22 4.11 -0.23 -4.41
C ASP A 22 3.07 -0.27 -3.27
N LEU A 23 3.01 0.77 -2.43
CA LEU A 23 1.97 0.91 -1.40
C LEU A 23 0.59 1.14 -2.02
N ALA A 24 0.47 2.00 -3.02
CA ALA A 24 -0.79 2.24 -3.72
C ALA A 24 -1.31 0.97 -4.42
N GLU A 25 -0.43 0.18 -5.03
CA GLU A 25 -0.78 -1.11 -5.63
C GLU A 25 -1.29 -2.11 -4.58
N LEU A 26 -0.65 -2.16 -3.40
CA LEU A 26 -1.10 -2.98 -2.28
C LEU A 26 -2.47 -2.54 -1.76
N GLU A 27 -2.68 -1.23 -1.59
CA GLU A 27 -3.95 -0.67 -1.13
C GLU A 27 -5.08 -0.97 -2.11
N ALA A 28 -4.85 -0.79 -3.42
CA ALA A 28 -5.81 -1.12 -4.45
C ALA A 28 -6.20 -2.61 -4.41
N ALA A 29 -5.23 -3.51 -4.25
CA ALA A 29 -5.50 -4.94 -4.14
C ALA A 29 -6.31 -5.29 -2.87
N VAL A 30 -6.01 -4.67 -1.74
CA VAL A 30 -6.77 -4.88 -0.49
C VAL A 30 -8.20 -4.33 -0.60
N SER A 31 -8.36 -3.17 -1.24
CA SER A 31 -9.68 -2.57 -1.49
C SER A 31 -10.55 -3.46 -2.38
N GLU A 32 -9.96 -4.03 -3.43
CA GLU A 32 -10.67 -4.98 -4.30
C GLU A 32 -11.08 -6.27 -3.55
N ASP A 33 -10.25 -6.79 -2.63
CA ASP A 33 -10.64 -7.96 -1.81
C ASP A 33 -11.86 -7.66 -0.93
N ARG A 34 -11.90 -6.45 -0.35
CA ARG A 34 -13.04 -6.00 0.45
C ARG A 34 -14.31 -5.87 -0.38
N ARG A 35 -14.23 -5.26 -1.57
CA ARG A 35 -15.36 -5.17 -2.50
C ARG A 35 -15.90 -6.53 -2.89
N LEU A 36 -15.00 -7.49 -3.17
CA LEU A 36 -15.42 -8.85 -3.48
C LEU A 36 -16.04 -9.56 -2.27
N ALA A 37 -15.59 -9.27 -1.04
CA ALA A 37 -16.20 -9.80 0.17
C ALA A 37 -17.63 -9.25 0.36
N GLU A 38 -17.82 -7.94 0.20
CA GLU A 38 -19.12 -7.27 0.23
C GLU A 38 -20.07 -7.82 -0.84
N ALA A 39 -19.58 -7.99 -2.08
CA ALA A 39 -20.37 -8.57 -3.16
C ALA A 39 -20.81 -10.01 -2.84
N ILE A 40 -19.96 -10.83 -2.22
CA ILE A 40 -20.35 -12.18 -1.79
C ILE A 40 -21.48 -12.12 -0.75
N GLU A 41 -21.40 -11.22 0.22
CA GLU A 41 -22.47 -11.03 1.21
C GLU A 41 -23.77 -10.56 0.55
N GLU A 42 -23.69 -9.65 -0.43
CA GLU A 42 -24.83 -9.17 -1.18
C GLU A 42 -25.50 -10.30 -1.97
N PHE A 43 -24.73 -11.06 -2.76
CA PHE A 43 -25.26 -12.20 -3.52
C PHE A 43 -25.88 -13.26 -2.60
N ALA A 44 -25.32 -13.48 -1.42
CA ALA A 44 -25.86 -14.42 -0.44
C ALA A 44 -27.21 -13.97 0.16
N ARG A 45 -27.47 -12.65 0.23
CA ARG A 45 -28.72 -12.09 0.76
C ARG A 45 -29.83 -11.97 -0.28
N LEU A 46 -29.49 -11.88 -1.57
CA LEU A 46 -30.47 -11.68 -2.66
C LEU A 46 -31.62 -12.70 -2.66
N PRO A 47 -31.40 -14.02 -2.51
CA PRO A 47 -32.50 -14.99 -2.52
C PRO A 47 -33.54 -14.78 -1.41
N MET A 48 -33.10 -14.37 -0.21
CA MET A 48 -33.99 -14.10 0.93
C MET A 48 -34.75 -12.78 0.76
N ARG A 49 -34.06 -11.72 0.31
CA ARG A 49 -34.68 -10.41 0.05
C ARG A 49 -35.76 -10.49 -1.04
N ASP A 50 -35.52 -11.30 -2.06
CA ASP A 50 -36.49 -11.53 -3.12
C ASP A 50 -37.76 -12.19 -2.56
N LEU A 51 -37.63 -13.22 -1.70
CA LEU A 51 -38.77 -13.89 -1.06
C LEU A 51 -39.60 -12.95 -0.19
N GLU A 52 -38.97 -12.00 0.52
CA GLU A 52 -39.64 -11.00 1.35
C GLU A 52 -40.45 -9.99 0.50
N SER A 53 -39.92 -9.54 -0.64
CA SER A 53 -40.61 -8.63 -1.56
C SER A 53 -41.88 -9.21 -2.21
N PHE A 54 -41.99 -10.53 -2.34
CA PHE A 54 -43.21 -11.19 -2.86
C PHE A 54 -44.29 -11.39 -1.77
N GLY A 55 -43.98 -11.09 -0.50
CA GLY A 55 -44.95 -11.16 0.60
C GLY A 55 -46.07 -10.10 0.54
N GLU A 56 -45.88 -9.01 -0.21
CA GLU A 56 -46.84 -7.90 -0.29
C GLU A 56 -47.89 -8.05 -1.41
N ASN A 57 -47.77 -9.04 -2.32
CA ASN A 57 -48.81 -9.39 -3.30
C ASN A 57 -48.73 -10.88 -3.68
N PRO A 58 -49.79 -11.69 -3.49
CA PRO A 58 -49.64 -13.13 -3.30
C PRO A 58 -49.63 -13.89 -4.63
N GLY A 59 -48.43 -14.19 -5.10
CA GLY A 59 -48.18 -15.37 -5.91
C GLY A 59 -46.85 -15.96 -5.47
N PRO A 60 -46.78 -17.22 -4.99
CA PRO A 60 -45.49 -17.83 -4.72
C PRO A 60 -44.68 -17.81 -6.01
N MET A 61 -43.45 -17.29 -5.96
CA MET A 61 -42.54 -17.41 -7.09
C MET A 61 -42.44 -18.91 -7.44
N PRO A 62 -42.65 -19.31 -8.71
CA PRO A 62 -42.57 -20.72 -9.08
C PRO A 62 -41.22 -21.30 -8.65
N TYR A 63 -41.21 -22.47 -8.03
CA TYR A 63 -40.01 -23.12 -7.47
C TYR A 63 -38.83 -23.15 -8.45
N ALA A 64 -39.11 -23.35 -9.75
CA ALA A 64 -38.10 -23.32 -10.82
C ALA A 64 -37.38 -21.96 -10.94
N GLN A 65 -38.06 -20.83 -10.73
CA GLN A 65 -37.46 -19.50 -10.77
C GLN A 65 -36.58 -19.23 -9.53
N THR A 66 -37.01 -19.70 -8.36
CA THR A 66 -36.20 -19.62 -7.13
C THR A 66 -34.91 -20.42 -7.26
N ALA A 67 -34.99 -21.66 -7.77
CA ALA A 67 -33.83 -22.52 -8.00
C ALA A 67 -32.83 -21.89 -8.99
N LEU A 68 -33.32 -21.26 -10.07
CA LEU A 68 -32.47 -20.55 -11.03
C LEU A 68 -31.76 -19.34 -10.40
N ARG A 69 -32.46 -18.56 -9.56
CA ARG A 69 -31.84 -17.43 -8.85
C ARG A 69 -30.79 -17.87 -7.83
N MET A 70 -31.04 -18.94 -7.09
CA MET A 70 -30.05 -19.52 -6.18
C MET A 70 -28.80 -19.98 -6.94
N ALA A 71 -28.98 -20.72 -8.05
CA ALA A 71 -27.87 -21.16 -8.88
C ALA A 71 -27.06 -19.99 -9.48
N TRP A 72 -27.75 -18.91 -9.89
CA TRP A 72 -27.10 -17.69 -10.35
C TRP A 72 -26.28 -17.02 -9.24
N ALA A 73 -26.85 -16.85 -8.04
CA ALA A 73 -26.14 -16.28 -6.89
C ALA A 73 -24.91 -17.14 -6.51
N ASP A 74 -25.06 -18.46 -6.46
CA ASP A 74 -23.97 -19.40 -6.18
C ASP A 74 -22.84 -19.31 -7.21
N GLN A 75 -23.18 -19.19 -8.50
CA GLN A 75 -22.19 -19.00 -9.56
C GLN A 75 -21.39 -17.70 -9.36
N HIS A 76 -22.07 -16.59 -9.07
CA HIS A 76 -21.42 -15.31 -8.83
C HIS A 76 -20.54 -15.33 -7.58
N ILE A 77 -21.01 -15.96 -6.49
CA ILE A 77 -20.24 -16.19 -5.28
C ILE A 77 -19.00 -17.04 -5.58
N ALA A 78 -19.12 -18.11 -6.37
CA ALA A 78 -18.00 -18.97 -6.73
C ALA A 78 -16.94 -18.21 -7.54
N ILE A 79 -17.35 -17.39 -8.51
CA ILE A 79 -16.46 -16.53 -9.29
C ILE A 79 -15.74 -15.53 -8.38
N ALA A 80 -16.46 -14.85 -7.48
CA ALA A 80 -15.90 -13.90 -6.54
C ALA A 80 -14.90 -14.56 -5.58
N ARG A 81 -15.24 -15.74 -5.02
CA ARG A 81 -14.34 -16.53 -4.16
C ARG A 81 -13.05 -16.92 -4.87
N LYS A 82 -13.14 -17.38 -6.13
CA LYS A 82 -11.95 -17.70 -6.93
C LYS A 82 -11.05 -16.48 -7.10
N ARG A 83 -11.63 -15.33 -7.48
CA ARG A 83 -10.88 -14.07 -7.61
C ARG A 83 -10.23 -13.65 -6.30
N ARG A 84 -10.92 -13.75 -5.16
CA ARG A 84 -10.36 -13.46 -3.84
C ARG A 84 -9.18 -14.38 -3.50
N ALA A 85 -9.26 -15.67 -3.82
CA ALA A 85 -8.15 -16.59 -3.59
C ALA A 85 -6.90 -16.23 -4.44
N GLU A 86 -7.10 -15.81 -5.68
CA GLU A 86 -6.02 -15.30 -6.54
C GLU A 86 -5.46 -13.97 -6.00
N LEU A 87 -6.33 -13.07 -5.57
CA LEU A 87 -5.98 -11.77 -5.01
C LEU A 87 -5.23 -11.90 -3.69
N ALA A 88 -5.56 -12.87 -2.84
CA ALA A 88 -4.85 -13.15 -1.60
C ALA A 88 -3.37 -13.49 -1.85
N LYS A 89 -3.06 -14.29 -2.88
CA LYS A 89 -1.68 -14.57 -3.30
C LYS A 89 -0.98 -13.30 -3.76
N ARG A 90 -1.67 -12.49 -4.57
CA ARG A 90 -1.14 -11.20 -5.06
C ARG A 90 -0.88 -10.21 -3.92
N ILE A 91 -1.78 -10.10 -2.94
CA ILE A 91 -1.62 -9.25 -1.75
C ILE A 91 -0.40 -9.70 -0.94
N ALA A 92 -0.21 -11.00 -0.74
CA ALA A 92 0.97 -11.51 -0.03
C ALA A 92 2.27 -11.11 -0.74
N GLN A 93 2.31 -11.22 -2.07
CA GLN A 93 3.47 -10.77 -2.86
C GLN A 93 3.65 -9.24 -2.78
N LEU A 94 2.59 -8.46 -2.93
CA LEU A 94 2.64 -7.00 -2.85
C LEU A 94 3.09 -6.52 -1.47
N ARG A 95 2.71 -7.18 -0.39
CA ARG A 95 3.22 -6.91 0.97
C ARG A 95 4.73 -7.07 1.05
N GLN A 96 5.28 -8.14 0.46
CA GLN A 96 6.74 -8.34 0.44
C GLN A 96 7.43 -7.24 -0.38
N VAL A 97 6.89 -6.89 -1.55
CA VAL A 97 7.46 -5.83 -2.40
C VAL A 97 7.42 -4.47 -1.70
N ALA A 98 6.28 -4.09 -1.11
CA ALA A 98 6.12 -2.85 -0.37
C ALA A 98 7.05 -2.77 0.85
N ALA A 99 7.22 -3.88 1.59
CA ALA A 99 8.16 -3.94 2.71
C ALA A 99 9.62 -3.74 2.24
N GLN A 100 10.00 -4.33 1.10
CA GLN A 100 11.33 -4.15 0.53
C GLN A 100 11.58 -2.73 0.03
N SER A 101 10.62 -2.11 -0.66
CA SER A 101 10.78 -0.73 -1.15
C SER A 101 10.77 0.29 -0.02
N LEU A 102 9.97 0.08 1.03
CA LEU A 102 10.01 0.85 2.26
C LEU A 102 11.38 0.75 2.94
N GLY A 103 11.88 -0.46 3.18
CA GLY A 103 13.19 -0.66 3.81
C GLY A 103 14.35 -0.05 3.00
N LYS A 104 14.30 -0.10 1.66
CA LYS A 104 15.27 0.57 0.79
C LYS A 104 15.22 2.09 0.91
N HIS A 105 14.02 2.67 0.95
CA HIS A 105 13.85 4.10 1.14
C HIS A 105 14.39 4.56 2.50
N GLU A 106 14.05 3.86 3.59
CA GLU A 106 14.57 4.16 4.93
C GLU A 106 16.09 4.03 5.04
N ALA A 107 16.69 3.04 4.35
CA ALA A 107 18.14 2.89 4.31
C ALA A 107 18.82 4.05 3.57
N LEU A 108 18.23 4.51 2.46
CA LEU A 108 18.73 5.66 1.70
C LEU A 108 18.60 6.97 2.47
N GLU A 109 17.50 7.17 3.19
CA GLU A 109 17.32 8.34 4.06
C GLU A 109 18.40 8.39 5.16
N ARG A 110 18.64 7.26 5.84
CA ARG A 110 19.73 7.17 6.84
C ARG A 110 21.12 7.44 6.24
N LEU A 111 21.40 6.94 5.04
CA LEU A 111 22.66 7.22 4.36
C LEU A 111 22.80 8.70 3.98
N ARG A 112 21.70 9.33 3.56
CA ARG A 112 21.66 10.76 3.22
C ARG A 112 21.91 11.62 4.45
N GLU A 113 21.28 11.30 5.58
CA GLU A 113 21.48 11.99 6.87
C GLU A 113 22.93 11.91 7.33
N ARG A 114 23.52 10.71 7.30
CA ARG A 114 24.94 10.52 7.63
C ARG A 114 25.86 11.31 6.71
N ALA A 115 25.63 11.27 5.40
CA ALA A 115 26.44 12.03 4.44
C ALA A 115 26.32 13.55 4.67
N ALA A 116 25.15 14.04 5.09
CA ALA A 116 24.96 15.45 5.44
C ALA A 116 25.71 15.83 6.73
N GLN A 117 25.70 14.96 7.75
CA GLN A 117 26.46 15.13 8.98
C GLN A 117 27.97 15.17 8.71
N ASP A 118 28.50 14.20 7.94
CA ASP A 118 29.92 14.15 7.58
C ASP A 118 30.38 15.44 6.87
N VAL A 119 29.54 16.00 5.99
CA VAL A 119 29.82 17.26 5.29
C VAL A 119 29.81 18.45 6.26
N ALA A 120 28.84 18.49 7.18
CA ALA A 120 28.75 19.54 8.20
C ALA A 120 29.96 19.51 9.14
N GLU A 121 30.36 18.35 9.62
CA GLU A 121 31.54 18.15 10.48
C GLU A 121 32.82 18.59 9.79
N ARG A 122 33.02 18.21 8.52
CA ARG A 122 34.18 18.66 7.73
C ARG A 122 34.20 20.18 7.54
N ARG A 123 33.04 20.81 7.37
CA ARG A 123 32.93 22.26 7.26
C ARG A 123 33.26 22.94 8.59
N ALA A 124 32.73 22.45 9.70
CA ALA A 124 33.02 22.95 11.04
C ALA A 124 34.51 22.84 11.37
N ALA A 125 35.12 21.66 11.15
CA ALA A 125 36.54 21.44 11.36
C ALA A 125 37.44 22.34 10.49
N ARG A 126 36.99 22.71 9.28
CA ARG A 126 37.69 23.70 8.45
C ARG A 126 37.57 25.11 9.04
N GLN A 127 36.37 25.52 9.47
CA GLN A 127 36.14 26.82 10.08
C GLN A 127 36.96 27.01 11.36
N GLU A 128 37.10 25.98 12.19
CA GLU A 128 37.96 26.02 13.39
C GLU A 128 39.44 26.23 13.05
N ARG A 129 39.94 25.62 11.98
CA ARG A 129 41.33 25.78 11.53
C ARG A 129 41.59 27.15 10.91
N GLU A 130 40.58 27.70 10.23
CA GLU A 130 40.66 29.00 9.56
C GLU A 130 40.27 30.16 10.50
N ALA A 131 39.89 29.87 11.75
CA ALA A 131 39.52 30.88 12.72
C ALA A 131 40.73 31.75 13.10
N PRO A 132 40.64 33.10 12.98
CA PRO A 132 41.72 33.98 13.38
C PRO A 132 41.94 33.91 14.90
N PRO A 133 43.20 34.08 15.38
CA PRO A 133 43.50 33.98 16.80
C PRO A 133 42.73 35.04 17.58
N VAL A 134 42.08 34.61 18.67
CA VAL A 134 41.36 35.49 19.59
C VAL A 134 42.38 36.43 20.22
N LYS A 135 42.32 37.73 19.88
CA LYS A 135 43.18 38.73 20.53
C LYS A 135 42.78 38.82 22.00
N PRO A 136 43.73 38.71 22.95
CA PRO A 136 43.42 38.89 24.36
C PRO A 136 42.93 40.32 24.56
N GLN A 137 41.72 40.47 25.12
CA GLN A 137 41.25 41.75 25.66
C GLN A 137 42.19 42.12 26.81
N ARG A 138 42.92 43.22 26.63
CA ARG A 138 43.71 43.85 27.69
C ARG A 138 42.75 44.71 28.50
N ASP A 139 42.51 44.28 29.73
CA ASP A 139 42.07 45.16 30.82
C ASP A 139 43.31 45.68 31.57
#